data_AF-A0AB35KD75-F1
#
_entry.id   AF-A0AB35KD75-F1
#
_cell.length_a   1.000
_cell.length_b   1.000
_cell.length_c   1.000
_cell.angle_alpha   90.00
_cell.angle_beta   90.00
_cell.angle_gamma   90.00
#
_symmetry.space_group_name_H-M   'P 1'
#
loop_
_entity.id
_entity.type
_entity.pdbx_description
1 polymer ?
#
loop_
_entity_poly.entity_id
_entity_poly.type
_entity_poly.pdbx_seq_one_letter_code
_entity_poly.pdbx_strand_id
1 'polypeptide(L)'
;MKSRNKVIVVLILVIISFGIFFIKKNIDHQKELRAQKVYENKVTTEKKRINELQNSISIDSESASNTIVKIKNLNLTTKEAQSLKSKYIEKDVKAVYEYIESNINKKDIPNNDVRFNNINELQSNIATLENNAKSYQEMENIFNKNKIEFLINKVSEITQKEKDQIVKLQAEETEKARLLAEEEKAKKEQELLLKQSVSDQFTPSPNASTSNNLNQTIDPVAEADEFRKNFNEQYGREPSSGELQMDWLRKQGIVK
;
A
#
# COMPACT_ATOMS: atom_id res chain seq x y z
N MET A 1 -44.01 72.15 66.16
CA MET A 1 -44.36 70.77 65.75
C MET A 1 -44.21 70.48 64.25
N LYS A 2 -44.49 71.42 63.32
CA LYS A 2 -44.44 71.18 61.86
C LYS A 2 -43.08 70.75 61.27
N SER A 3 -41.93 71.16 61.83
CA SER A 3 -40.60 70.82 61.28
C SER A 3 -40.11 69.43 61.70
N ARG A 4 -40.39 68.97 62.92
CA ARG A 4 -40.01 67.63 63.41
C ARG A 4 -40.73 66.51 62.66
N ASN A 5 -42.01 66.69 62.31
CA ASN A 5 -42.74 65.73 61.49
C ASN A 5 -42.17 65.60 60.07
N LYS A 6 -41.65 66.69 59.47
CA LYS A 6 -41.00 66.64 58.15
C LYS A 6 -39.69 65.85 58.18
N VAL A 7 -38.87 66.01 59.22
CA VAL A 7 -37.60 65.27 59.38
C VAL A 7 -37.85 63.77 59.56
N ILE A 8 -38.86 63.39 60.35
CA ILE A 8 -39.24 61.98 60.55
C ILE A 8 -39.72 61.33 59.25
N VAL A 9 -40.53 62.03 58.45
CA VAL A 9 -41.01 61.53 57.15
C VAL A 9 -39.87 61.32 56.15
N VAL A 10 -38.90 62.24 56.10
CA VAL A 10 -37.71 62.11 55.21
C VAL A 10 -36.85 60.91 55.64
N LEU A 11 -36.64 60.71 56.94
CA LEU A 11 -35.84 59.58 57.44
C LEU A 11 -36.49 58.22 57.10
N ILE A 12 -37.81 58.12 57.24
CA ILE A 12 -38.58 56.91 56.90
C ILE A 12 -38.49 56.62 55.38
N LEU A 13 -38.61 57.64 54.53
CA LEU A 13 -38.48 57.48 53.07
C LEU A 13 -37.07 57.02 52.66
N VAL A 14 -36.02 57.51 53.32
CA VAL A 14 -34.63 57.06 53.08
C VAL A 14 -34.43 55.60 53.48
N ILE A 15 -34.97 55.17 54.63
CA ILE A 15 -34.86 53.78 55.10
C ILE A 15 -35.63 52.83 54.16
N ILE A 16 -36.84 53.20 53.73
CA ILE A 16 -37.65 52.40 52.81
C ILE A 16 -36.94 52.28 51.45
N SER A 17 -36.41 53.38 50.91
CA SER A 17 -35.70 53.36 49.63
C SER A 17 -34.39 52.55 49.69
N PHE A 18 -33.64 52.62 50.79
CA PHE A 18 -32.47 51.75 51.02
C PHE A 18 -32.87 50.27 51.16
N GLY A 19 -33.96 49.95 51.88
CA GLY A 19 -34.45 48.58 52.02
C GLY A 19 -34.86 47.96 50.68
N ILE A 20 -35.58 48.73 49.84
CA ILE A 20 -35.98 48.30 48.50
C ILE A 20 -34.75 48.05 47.60
N PHE A 21 -33.71 48.88 47.71
CA PHE A 21 -32.45 48.70 46.97
C PHE A 21 -31.75 47.38 47.30
N PHE A 22 -31.61 47.04 48.59
CA PHE A 22 -31.01 45.77 49.00
C PHE A 22 -31.84 44.55 48.59
N ILE A 23 -33.17 44.64 48.67
CA ILE A 23 -34.07 43.58 48.21
C ILE A 23 -33.92 43.37 46.71
N LYS A 24 -33.87 44.45 45.92
CA LYS A 24 -33.67 44.36 44.46
C LYS A 24 -32.30 43.75 44.11
N LYS A 25 -31.23 44.18 44.78
CA LYS A 25 -29.88 43.62 44.59
C LYS A 25 -29.83 42.11 44.90
N ASN A 26 -30.51 41.66 45.96
CA ASN A 26 -30.58 40.24 46.30
C ASN A 26 -31.41 39.43 45.27
N ILE A 27 -32.51 39.99 44.75
CA ILE A 27 -33.30 39.38 43.68
C ILE A 27 -32.45 39.22 42.41
N ASP A 28 -31.69 40.24 42.04
CA ASP A 28 -30.84 40.20 40.84
C ASP A 28 -29.70 39.18 41.00
N HIS A 29 -29.07 39.10 42.18
CA HIS A 29 -28.07 38.08 42.47
C HIS A 29 -28.64 36.64 42.42
N GLN A 30 -29.85 36.43 42.94
CA GLN A 30 -30.52 35.12 42.84
C GLN A 30 -30.88 34.75 41.40
N LYS A 31 -31.24 35.74 40.56
CA LYS A 31 -31.43 35.51 39.11
C LYS A 31 -30.13 35.13 38.43
N GLU A 32 -29.03 35.80 38.76
CA GLU A 32 -27.69 35.49 38.23
C GLU A 32 -27.26 34.07 38.61
N LEU A 33 -27.38 33.68 39.89
CA LEU A 33 -27.09 32.31 40.35
C LEU A 33 -27.94 31.26 39.65
N ARG A 34 -29.24 31.53 39.44
CA ARG A 34 -30.12 30.62 38.68
C ARG A 34 -29.68 30.51 37.23
N ALA A 35 -29.35 31.62 36.58
CA ALA A 35 -28.86 31.62 35.20
C ALA A 35 -27.54 30.85 35.07
N GLN A 36 -26.61 31.03 36.03
CA GLN A 36 -25.36 30.28 36.10
C GLN A 36 -25.62 28.78 36.28
N LYS A 37 -26.49 28.38 37.21
CA LYS A 37 -26.83 26.95 37.42
C LYS A 37 -27.49 26.32 36.19
N VAL A 38 -28.34 27.06 35.48
CA VAL A 38 -28.93 26.61 34.21
C VAL A 38 -27.84 26.42 33.15
N TYR A 39 -26.88 27.35 33.06
CA TYR A 39 -25.74 27.24 32.16
C TYR A 39 -24.86 26.03 32.50
N GLU A 40 -24.48 25.83 33.76
CA GLU A 40 -23.66 24.70 34.22
C GLU A 40 -24.32 23.34 33.93
N ASN A 41 -25.62 23.22 34.18
CA ASN A 41 -26.39 22.03 33.82
C ASN A 41 -26.40 21.78 32.31
N LYS A 42 -26.50 22.85 31.51
CA LYS A 42 -26.45 22.77 30.04
C LYS A 42 -25.08 22.31 29.56
N VAL A 43 -23.99 22.88 30.08
CA VAL A 43 -22.61 22.47 29.79
C VAL A 43 -22.43 20.98 30.11
N THR A 44 -22.88 20.54 31.29
CA THR A 44 -22.78 19.13 31.71
C THR A 44 -23.51 18.19 30.76
N THR A 45 -24.74 18.55 30.38
CA THR A 45 -25.57 17.76 29.46
C THR A 45 -24.96 17.69 28.06
N GLU A 46 -24.51 18.82 27.51
CA GLU A 46 -23.88 18.89 26.19
C GLU A 46 -22.56 18.09 26.16
N LYS A 47 -21.71 18.21 27.19
CA LYS A 47 -20.48 17.40 27.32
C LYS A 47 -20.76 15.91 27.42
N LYS A 48 -21.80 15.51 28.17
CA LYS A 48 -22.19 14.10 28.31
C LYS A 48 -22.52 13.47 26.95
N ARG A 49 -23.31 14.15 26.11
CA ARG A 49 -23.64 13.68 24.75
C ARG A 49 -22.41 13.47 23.87
N ILE A 50 -21.43 14.37 23.94
CA ILE A 50 -20.17 14.23 23.20
C ILE A 50 -19.41 12.99 23.70
N ASN A 51 -19.29 12.84 25.02
CA ASN A 51 -18.55 11.73 25.63
C ASN A 51 -19.22 10.37 25.36
N GLU A 52 -20.55 10.30 25.34
CA GLU A 52 -21.29 9.08 24.98
C GLU A 52 -20.99 8.63 23.55
N LEU A 53 -20.97 9.57 22.60
CA LEU A 53 -20.58 9.27 21.21
C LEU A 53 -19.09 8.90 21.12
N GLN A 54 -18.22 9.60 21.83
CA GLN A 54 -16.79 9.27 21.88
C GLN A 54 -16.51 7.87 22.41
N ASN A 55 -17.18 7.48 23.50
CA ASN A 55 -17.01 6.15 24.07
C ASN A 55 -17.54 5.03 23.17
N SER A 56 -18.35 5.36 22.16
CA SER A 56 -18.82 4.41 21.14
C SER A 56 -17.88 4.27 19.95
N ILE A 57 -16.79 5.07 19.88
CA ILE A 57 -15.86 5.01 18.76
C ILE A 57 -15.04 3.71 18.84
N SER A 58 -15.13 2.90 17.80
CA SER A 58 -14.24 1.76 17.58
C SER A 58 -13.12 2.20 16.63
N ILE A 59 -11.97 1.52 16.70
CA ILE A 59 -10.76 1.86 15.93
C ILE A 59 -10.89 1.43 14.45
N ASP A 60 -11.91 0.65 14.09
CA ASP A 60 -12.23 0.37 12.70
C ASP A 60 -12.71 1.64 11.96
N SER A 61 -12.05 1.94 10.84
CA SER A 61 -12.11 3.25 10.19
C SER A 61 -13.51 3.70 9.77
N GLU A 62 -14.42 2.79 9.49
CA GLU A 62 -15.79 3.09 9.05
C GLU A 62 -16.69 3.51 10.23
N SER A 63 -16.61 2.80 11.35
CA SER A 63 -17.32 3.16 12.60
C SER A 63 -16.81 4.48 13.17
N ALA A 64 -15.48 4.68 13.13
CA ALA A 64 -14.84 5.91 13.53
C ALA A 64 -15.32 7.09 12.68
N SER A 65 -15.36 6.92 11.35
CA SER A 65 -15.81 7.94 10.41
C SER A 65 -17.26 8.37 10.66
N ASN A 66 -18.17 7.42 10.83
CA ASN A 66 -19.57 7.69 11.11
C ASN A 66 -19.77 8.44 12.44
N THR A 67 -18.99 8.09 13.46
CA THR A 67 -19.05 8.75 14.77
C THR A 67 -18.51 10.18 14.73
N ILE A 68 -17.40 10.41 14.01
CA ILE A 68 -16.85 11.76 13.78
C ILE A 68 -17.90 12.66 13.13
N VAL A 69 -18.59 12.17 12.10
CA VAL A 69 -19.65 12.94 11.42
C VAL A 69 -20.81 13.25 12.37
N LYS A 70 -21.26 12.29 13.19
CA LYS A 70 -22.30 12.52 14.21
C LYS A 70 -21.89 13.60 15.20
N ILE A 71 -20.66 13.57 15.70
CA ILE A 71 -20.13 14.58 16.63
C ILE A 71 -20.03 15.94 15.96
N LYS A 72 -19.55 15.99 14.70
CA LYS A 72 -19.49 17.21 13.87
C LYS A 72 -20.87 17.85 13.68
N ASN A 73 -21.92 17.05 13.59
CA ASN A 73 -23.29 17.52 13.38
C ASN A 73 -24.04 17.85 14.68
N LEU A 74 -23.46 17.62 15.87
CA LEU A 74 -24.08 18.05 17.13
C LEU A 74 -24.24 19.57 17.17
N ASN A 75 -25.47 20.02 17.38
CA ASN A 75 -25.79 21.43 17.63
C ASN A 75 -25.57 21.77 19.11
N LEU A 76 -24.39 22.29 19.43
CA LEU A 76 -23.97 22.66 20.79
C LEU A 76 -23.97 24.16 20.95
N THR A 77 -24.47 24.65 22.08
CA THR A 77 -24.66 26.08 22.30
C THR A 77 -23.71 26.68 23.34
N THR A 78 -23.07 25.84 24.16
CA THR A 78 -22.11 26.27 25.17
C THR A 78 -20.68 26.28 24.62
N LYS A 79 -19.87 27.27 25.01
CA LYS A 79 -18.49 27.43 24.53
C LYS A 79 -17.62 26.23 24.92
N GLU A 80 -17.81 25.71 26.13
CA GLU A 80 -17.05 24.58 26.67
C GLU A 80 -17.36 23.28 25.90
N ALA A 81 -18.62 23.05 25.53
CA ALA A 81 -18.98 21.87 24.73
C ALA A 81 -18.49 22.00 23.28
N GLN A 82 -18.56 23.19 22.69
CA GLN A 82 -17.99 23.47 21.35
C GLN A 82 -16.47 23.24 21.33
N SER A 83 -15.75 23.71 22.35
CA SER A 83 -14.31 23.46 22.50
C SER A 83 -14.00 21.97 22.63
N LEU A 84 -14.76 21.23 23.47
CA LEU A 84 -14.59 19.78 23.61
C LEU A 84 -14.86 19.03 22.30
N LYS A 85 -15.91 19.42 21.57
CA LYS A 85 -16.25 18.88 20.25
C LYS A 85 -15.09 19.06 19.27
N SER A 86 -14.54 20.27 19.16
CA SER A 86 -13.41 20.53 18.26
C SER A 86 -12.19 19.70 18.61
N LYS A 87 -11.84 19.61 19.91
CA LYS A 87 -10.70 18.82 20.40
C LYS A 87 -10.81 17.34 20.03
N TYR A 88 -11.99 16.75 20.20
CA TYR A 88 -12.19 15.34 19.86
C TYR A 88 -12.21 15.11 18.35
N ILE A 89 -12.89 15.96 17.57
CA ILE A 89 -12.88 15.87 16.12
C ILE A 89 -11.44 15.93 15.59
N GLU A 90 -10.63 16.87 16.07
CA GLU A 90 -9.23 16.98 15.65
C GLU A 90 -8.42 15.72 15.96
N LYS A 91 -8.55 15.20 17.19
CA LYS A 91 -7.88 13.97 17.63
C LYS A 91 -8.28 12.77 16.77
N ASP A 92 -9.56 12.57 16.54
CA ASP A 92 -10.06 11.38 15.87
C ASP A 92 -9.83 11.43 14.36
N VAL A 93 -10.03 12.61 13.74
CA VAL A 93 -9.67 12.82 12.33
C VAL A 93 -8.20 12.52 12.11
N LYS A 94 -7.32 12.94 13.04
CA LYS A 94 -5.89 12.61 12.97
C LYS A 94 -5.66 11.10 13.09
N ALA A 95 -6.25 10.44 14.08
CA ALA A 95 -6.07 9.00 14.30
C ALA A 95 -6.57 8.15 13.12
N VAL A 96 -7.74 8.48 12.55
CA VAL A 96 -8.28 7.79 11.37
C VAL A 96 -7.37 8.00 10.16
N TYR A 97 -6.87 9.22 9.96
CA TYR A 97 -5.94 9.51 8.87
C TYR A 97 -4.65 8.70 8.99
N GLU A 98 -4.00 8.71 10.17
CA GLU A 98 -2.77 7.95 10.42
C GLU A 98 -2.98 6.44 10.26
N TYR A 99 -4.14 5.92 10.69
CA TYR A 99 -4.51 4.52 10.48
C TYR A 99 -4.63 4.16 9.00
N ILE A 100 -5.35 4.99 8.23
CA ILE A 100 -5.50 4.80 6.78
C ILE A 100 -4.13 4.85 6.09
N GLU A 101 -3.32 5.87 6.39
CA GLU A 101 -1.99 6.01 5.81
C GLU A 101 -1.09 4.83 6.14
N SER A 102 -1.10 4.36 7.40
CA SER A 102 -0.35 3.18 7.84
C SER A 102 -0.78 1.93 7.06
N ASN A 103 -2.09 1.75 6.84
CA ASN A 103 -2.61 0.62 6.08
C ASN A 103 -2.21 0.67 4.60
N ILE A 104 -2.19 1.85 3.97
CA ILE A 104 -1.66 2.02 2.61
C ILE A 104 -0.19 1.63 2.57
N ASN A 105 0.63 2.13 3.50
CA ASN A 105 2.05 1.83 3.56
C ASN A 105 2.32 0.32 3.77
N LYS A 106 1.49 -0.40 4.53
CA LYS A 106 1.60 -1.87 4.69
C LYS A 106 1.26 -2.65 3.43
N LYS A 107 0.51 -2.05 2.51
CA LYS A 107 0.15 -2.63 1.22
C LYS A 107 1.21 -2.39 0.16
N ASP A 108 2.17 -1.51 0.42
CA ASP A 108 3.32 -1.32 -0.45
C ASP A 108 4.26 -2.54 -0.35
N ILE A 109 4.25 -3.39 -1.38
CA ILE A 109 5.08 -4.60 -1.42
C ILE A 109 6.52 -4.19 -1.78
N PRO A 110 7.53 -4.42 -0.91
CA PRO A 110 8.92 -4.09 -1.22
C PRO A 110 9.46 -4.92 -2.39
N ASN A 111 10.38 -4.36 -3.17
CA ASN A 111 10.93 -5.04 -4.36
C ASN A 111 11.67 -6.35 -4.04
N ASN A 112 12.16 -6.51 -2.81
CA ASN A 112 12.85 -7.71 -2.34
C ASN A 112 11.90 -8.74 -1.70
N ASP A 113 10.61 -8.42 -1.56
CA ASP A 113 9.60 -9.34 -1.06
C ASP A 113 9.26 -10.37 -2.14
N VAL A 114 9.13 -11.65 -1.76
CA VAL A 114 8.80 -12.73 -2.69
C VAL A 114 7.46 -12.50 -3.40
N ARG A 115 6.52 -11.81 -2.75
CA ARG A 115 5.22 -11.45 -3.33
C ARG A 115 5.37 -10.50 -4.52
N PHE A 116 6.46 -9.72 -4.58
CA PHE A 116 6.73 -8.81 -5.69
C PHE A 116 7.07 -9.53 -7.01
N ASN A 117 7.31 -10.84 -6.95
CA ASN A 117 7.54 -11.68 -8.13
C ASN A 117 6.35 -12.61 -8.44
N ASN A 118 5.17 -12.36 -7.84
CA ASN A 118 3.98 -13.17 -8.03
C ASN A 118 2.85 -12.32 -8.64
N ILE A 119 2.52 -12.57 -9.91
CA ILE A 119 1.50 -11.82 -10.66
C ILE A 119 0.14 -11.84 -9.95
N ASN A 120 -0.29 -12.98 -9.39
CA ASN A 120 -1.59 -13.09 -8.75
C ASN A 120 -1.67 -12.26 -7.45
N GLU A 121 -0.60 -12.26 -6.67
CA GLU A 121 -0.50 -11.43 -5.45
C GLU A 121 -0.55 -9.94 -5.80
N LEU A 122 0.22 -9.52 -6.81
CA LEU A 122 0.23 -8.12 -7.29
C LEU A 122 -1.16 -7.70 -7.80
N GLN A 123 -1.82 -8.53 -8.61
CA GLN A 123 -3.17 -8.24 -9.12
C GLN A 123 -4.20 -8.12 -7.98
N SER A 124 -4.14 -9.01 -6.99
CA SER A 124 -5.02 -8.97 -5.81
C SER A 124 -4.79 -7.71 -4.97
N ASN A 125 -3.53 -7.31 -4.79
CA ASN A 125 -3.17 -6.12 -4.04
C ASN A 125 -3.62 -4.84 -4.76
N ILE A 126 -3.41 -4.73 -6.07
CA ILE A 126 -3.93 -3.66 -6.93
C ILE A 126 -5.45 -3.51 -6.78
N ALA A 127 -6.20 -4.61 -6.89
CA ALA A 127 -7.67 -4.57 -6.76
C ALA A 127 -8.10 -4.05 -5.38
N THR A 128 -7.40 -4.46 -4.31
CA THR A 128 -7.63 -3.97 -2.95
C THR A 128 -7.35 -2.47 -2.82
N LEU A 129 -6.21 -2.02 -3.37
CA LEU A 129 -5.77 -0.63 -3.35
C LEU A 129 -6.74 0.28 -4.13
N GLU A 130 -7.15 -0.12 -5.33
CA GLU A 130 -8.10 0.63 -6.15
C GLU A 130 -9.49 0.72 -5.48
N ASN A 131 -9.92 -0.33 -4.77
CA ASN A 131 -11.15 -0.28 -3.98
C ASN A 131 -11.04 0.71 -2.81
N ASN A 132 -9.92 0.67 -2.08
CA ASN A 132 -9.66 1.62 -0.98
C ASN A 132 -9.63 3.07 -1.47
N ALA A 133 -9.04 3.34 -2.64
CA ALA A 133 -9.01 4.67 -3.24
C ALA A 133 -10.43 5.22 -3.47
N LYS A 134 -11.37 4.40 -3.96
CA LYS A 134 -12.78 4.81 -4.12
C LYS A 134 -13.38 5.20 -2.77
N SER A 135 -13.18 4.40 -1.72
CA SER A 135 -13.67 4.72 -0.38
C SER A 135 -13.08 6.02 0.17
N TYR A 136 -11.80 6.32 -0.09
CA TYR A 136 -11.18 7.57 0.37
C TYR A 136 -11.75 8.81 -0.33
N GLN A 137 -12.16 8.70 -1.60
CA GLN A 137 -12.82 9.80 -2.32
C GLN A 137 -14.15 10.23 -1.67
N GLU A 138 -14.84 9.30 -1.02
CA GLU A 138 -16.13 9.54 -0.35
C GLU A 138 -15.97 10.16 1.06
N MET A 139 -14.74 10.38 1.55
CA MET A 139 -14.47 10.88 2.90
C MET A 139 -14.38 12.41 3.04
N GLU A 140 -14.93 13.17 2.09
CA GLU A 140 -14.94 14.66 2.09
C GLU A 140 -15.61 15.28 3.34
N ASN A 141 -16.49 14.52 4.00
CA ASN A 141 -17.15 14.95 5.23
C ASN A 141 -16.20 15.00 6.45
N ILE A 142 -15.06 14.33 6.37
CA ILE A 142 -14.09 14.11 7.46
C ILE A 142 -12.76 14.76 7.12
N PHE A 143 -12.26 14.53 5.90
CA PHE A 143 -10.98 15.05 5.43
C PHE A 143 -11.17 16.20 4.46
N ASN A 144 -10.22 17.13 4.49
CA ASN A 144 -10.13 18.13 3.43
C ASN A 144 -9.60 17.50 2.14
N LYS A 145 -9.85 18.19 1.02
CA LYS A 145 -9.44 17.75 -0.32
C LYS A 145 -7.96 17.39 -0.41
N ASN A 146 -7.07 18.21 0.14
CA ASN A 146 -5.63 17.97 0.10
C ASN A 146 -5.21 16.65 0.78
N LYS A 147 -5.83 16.32 1.91
CA LYS A 147 -5.57 15.05 2.61
C LYS A 147 -6.07 13.85 1.81
N ILE A 148 -7.23 13.97 1.17
CA ILE A 148 -7.77 12.92 0.29
C ILE A 148 -6.83 12.72 -0.91
N GLU A 149 -6.47 13.80 -1.60
CA GLU A 149 -5.55 13.75 -2.75
C GLU A 149 -4.21 13.10 -2.39
N PHE A 150 -3.65 13.41 -1.22
CA PHE A 150 -2.42 12.76 -0.76
C PHE A 150 -2.55 11.24 -0.61
N LEU A 151 -3.65 10.76 -0.02
CA LEU A 151 -3.89 9.32 0.14
C LEU A 151 -4.08 8.64 -1.22
N ILE A 152 -4.82 9.27 -2.13
CA ILE A 152 -5.04 8.77 -3.50
C ILE A 152 -3.72 8.70 -4.27
N ASN A 153 -2.87 9.72 -4.17
CA ASN A 153 -1.56 9.72 -4.82
C ASN A 153 -0.67 8.59 -4.33
N LYS A 154 -0.61 8.36 -3.01
CA LYS A 154 0.13 7.21 -2.46
C LYS A 154 -0.37 5.88 -3.02
N VAL A 155 -1.69 5.69 -3.05
CA VAL A 155 -2.28 4.47 -3.64
C VAL A 155 -1.90 4.35 -5.12
N SER A 156 -1.95 5.45 -5.87
CA SER A 156 -1.61 5.48 -7.30
C SER A 156 -0.15 5.10 -7.55
N GLU A 157 0.79 5.61 -6.75
CA GLU A 157 2.22 5.29 -6.86
C GLU A 157 2.49 3.80 -6.63
N ILE A 158 1.93 3.22 -5.56
CA ILE A 158 2.07 1.79 -5.26
C ILE A 158 1.44 0.95 -6.38
N THR A 159 0.22 1.31 -6.79
CA THR A 159 -0.52 0.60 -7.84
C THR A 159 0.25 0.60 -9.16
N GLN A 160 0.83 1.74 -9.56
CA GLN A 160 1.59 1.83 -10.80
C GLN A 160 2.86 0.98 -10.74
N LYS A 161 3.59 1.03 -9.61
CA LYS A 161 4.78 0.20 -9.38
C LYS A 161 4.48 -1.30 -9.56
N GLU A 162 3.35 -1.77 -9.03
CA GLU A 162 2.94 -3.17 -9.15
C GLU A 162 2.48 -3.53 -10.57
N LYS A 163 1.77 -2.62 -11.26
CA LYS A 163 1.40 -2.79 -12.68
C LYS A 163 2.63 -2.93 -13.57
N ASP A 164 3.63 -2.08 -13.38
CA ASP A 164 4.88 -2.12 -14.15
C ASP A 164 5.62 -3.45 -13.93
N GLN A 165 5.63 -3.95 -12.69
CA GLN A 165 6.23 -5.23 -12.36
C GLN A 165 5.48 -6.42 -12.97
N ILE A 166 4.14 -6.38 -13.01
CA ILE A 166 3.35 -7.42 -13.70
C ILE A 166 3.73 -7.47 -15.19
N VAL A 167 3.81 -6.32 -15.86
CA VAL A 167 4.19 -6.26 -17.28
C VAL A 167 5.58 -6.88 -17.51
N LYS A 168 6.53 -6.59 -16.63
CA LYS A 168 7.87 -7.18 -16.68
C LYS A 168 7.84 -8.70 -16.52
N LEU A 169 7.13 -9.22 -15.52
CA LEU A 169 7.02 -10.67 -15.27
C LEU A 169 6.36 -11.41 -16.43
N GLN A 170 5.31 -10.82 -17.03
CA GLN A 170 4.64 -11.39 -18.20
C GLN A 170 5.57 -11.45 -19.42
N ALA A 171 6.39 -10.42 -19.63
CA ALA A 171 7.39 -10.42 -20.70
C ALA A 171 8.47 -11.50 -20.48
N GLU A 172 8.94 -11.67 -19.23
CA GLU A 172 9.90 -12.74 -18.88
C GLU A 172 9.32 -14.15 -19.07
N GLU A 173 8.07 -14.38 -18.70
CA GLU A 173 7.38 -15.65 -18.93
C GLU A 173 7.20 -15.96 -20.42
N THR A 174 6.83 -14.94 -21.21
CA THR A 174 6.69 -15.06 -22.66
C THR A 174 8.02 -15.40 -23.34
N GLU A 175 9.11 -14.74 -22.94
CA GLU A 175 10.43 -15.02 -23.51
C GLU A 175 10.95 -16.41 -23.10
N LYS A 176 10.73 -16.83 -21.85
CA LYS A 176 11.06 -18.21 -21.42
C LYS A 176 10.30 -19.25 -22.23
N ALA A 177 9.01 -19.04 -22.48
CA ALA A 177 8.21 -19.95 -23.31
C ALA A 177 8.73 -19.98 -24.77
N ARG A 178 9.13 -18.83 -25.32
CA ARG A 178 9.72 -18.73 -26.66
C ARG A 178 11.03 -19.53 -26.76
N LEU A 179 11.94 -19.34 -25.79
CA LEU A 179 13.22 -20.04 -25.75
C LEU A 179 13.05 -21.56 -25.59
N LEU A 180 12.13 -22.02 -24.76
CA LEU A 180 11.82 -23.46 -24.62
C LEU A 180 11.29 -24.07 -25.92
N ALA A 181 10.42 -23.36 -26.65
CA ALA A 181 9.91 -23.81 -27.93
C ALA A 181 11.02 -23.87 -29.01
N GLU A 182 11.95 -22.92 -28.99
CA GLU A 182 13.11 -22.89 -29.87
C GLU A 182 14.08 -24.05 -29.57
N GLU A 183 14.34 -24.32 -28.29
CA GLU A 183 15.14 -25.46 -27.83
C GLU A 183 14.51 -26.80 -28.24
N GLU A 184 13.21 -26.97 -28.06
CA GLU A 184 12.52 -28.20 -28.46
C GLU A 184 12.55 -28.42 -29.98
N LYS A 185 12.42 -27.33 -30.76
CA LYS A 185 12.53 -27.39 -32.21
C LYS A 185 13.94 -27.78 -32.66
N ALA A 186 14.97 -27.15 -32.08
CA ALA A 186 16.36 -27.48 -32.37
C ALA A 186 16.69 -28.94 -32.02
N LYS A 187 16.17 -29.45 -30.89
CA LYS A 187 16.33 -30.85 -30.49
C LYS A 187 15.67 -31.82 -31.47
N LYS A 188 14.46 -31.53 -31.96
CA LYS A 188 13.77 -32.35 -32.97
C LYS A 188 14.51 -32.36 -34.31
N GLU A 189 15.06 -31.21 -34.72
CA GLU A 189 15.84 -31.10 -35.96
C GLU A 189 17.15 -31.89 -35.87
N GLN A 190 17.84 -31.82 -34.72
CA GLN A 190 19.03 -32.62 -34.45
C GLN A 190 18.73 -34.13 -34.45
N GLU A 191 17.60 -34.56 -33.86
CA GLU A 191 17.18 -35.96 -33.88
C GLU A 191 16.85 -36.45 -35.30
N LEU A 192 16.24 -35.59 -36.13
CA LEU A 192 15.94 -35.91 -37.53
C LEU A 192 17.22 -36.08 -38.36
N LEU A 193 18.18 -35.16 -38.22
CA LEU A 193 19.48 -35.25 -38.87
C LEU A 193 20.25 -36.50 -38.44
N LEU A 194 20.17 -36.88 -37.16
CA LEU A 194 20.80 -38.12 -36.67
C LEU A 194 20.14 -39.37 -37.29
N LYS A 195 18.80 -39.41 -37.38
CA LYS A 195 18.07 -40.52 -38.03
C LYS A 195 18.38 -40.65 -39.52
N GLN A 196 18.48 -39.53 -40.25
CA GLN A 196 18.89 -39.53 -41.65
C GLN A 196 20.33 -40.03 -41.81
N SER A 197 21.26 -39.55 -40.97
CA SER A 197 22.66 -39.98 -40.99
C SER A 197 22.83 -41.49 -40.75
N VAL A 198 22.02 -42.08 -39.86
CA VAL A 198 22.02 -43.53 -39.60
C VAL A 198 21.37 -44.31 -40.75
N SER A 199 20.38 -43.73 -41.45
CA SER A 199 19.72 -44.37 -42.60
C SER A 199 20.60 -44.40 -43.86
N ASP A 200 21.40 -43.36 -44.10
CA ASP A 200 22.28 -43.28 -45.28
C ASP A 200 23.52 -44.19 -45.15
N GLN A 201 23.87 -44.62 -43.94
CA GLN A 201 24.94 -45.59 -43.69
C GLN A 201 24.58 -47.04 -44.09
N PHE A 202 23.32 -47.30 -44.47
CA PHE A 202 22.80 -48.62 -44.88
C PHE A 202 22.48 -48.73 -46.38
N THR A 203 23.13 -47.95 -47.25
CA THR A 203 23.16 -48.26 -48.68
C THR A 203 24.45 -49.02 -49.01
N PRO A 204 24.40 -50.31 -49.40
CA PRO A 204 25.60 -50.99 -49.87
C PRO A 204 25.92 -50.45 -51.26
N SER A 205 26.84 -49.48 -51.34
CA SER A 205 27.43 -49.06 -52.61
C SER A 205 28.41 -50.14 -53.09
N PRO A 206 28.19 -50.79 -54.24
CA PRO A 206 29.16 -51.68 -54.82
C PRO A 206 30.17 -50.87 -55.64
N ASN A 207 31.45 -51.01 -55.26
CA ASN A 207 32.66 -50.54 -55.95
C ASN A 207 33.08 -49.09 -55.72
N ALA A 208 34.07 -48.92 -54.84
CA ALA A 208 35.21 -48.05 -55.13
C ALA A 208 36.46 -48.63 -54.46
N SER A 209 37.34 -49.19 -55.28
CA SER A 209 38.69 -49.61 -54.88
C SER A 209 39.58 -48.39 -54.67
N THR A 210 40.55 -48.56 -53.74
CA THR A 210 41.97 -48.18 -53.81
C THR A 210 42.50 -47.27 -52.67
N SER A 211 43.36 -47.89 -51.86
CA SER A 211 44.58 -47.41 -51.19
C SER A 211 44.56 -46.33 -50.10
N ASN A 212 44.81 -46.80 -48.87
CA ASN A 212 45.87 -46.40 -47.94
C ASN A 212 46.21 -44.90 -47.79
N ASN A 213 45.91 -44.34 -46.62
CA ASN A 213 46.99 -43.80 -45.80
C ASN A 213 46.74 -44.06 -44.31
N LEU A 214 47.80 -44.51 -43.64
CA LEU A 214 47.83 -45.06 -42.30
C LEU A 214 47.72 -43.98 -41.21
N ASN A 215 47.02 -44.34 -40.14
CA ASN A 215 47.31 -44.06 -38.73
C ASN A 215 47.90 -42.68 -38.36
N GLN A 216 47.01 -41.83 -37.84
CA GLN A 216 47.25 -41.27 -36.52
C GLN A 216 46.07 -41.66 -35.63
N THR A 217 46.26 -42.71 -34.83
CA THR A 217 45.35 -43.02 -33.72
C THR A 217 45.62 -41.99 -32.64
N ILE A 218 45.01 -40.81 -32.76
CA ILE A 218 44.97 -39.83 -31.68
C ILE A 218 43.98 -40.41 -30.67
N ASP A 219 44.43 -40.59 -29.43
CA ASP A 219 43.57 -41.07 -28.34
C ASP A 219 42.44 -40.03 -28.15
N PRO A 220 41.17 -40.40 -28.38
CA PRO A 220 40.05 -39.46 -28.29
C PRO A 220 39.88 -38.87 -26.90
N VAL A 221 40.40 -39.53 -25.86
CA VAL A 221 40.39 -39.01 -24.48
C VAL A 221 41.42 -37.89 -24.34
N ALA A 222 42.63 -38.07 -24.85
CA ALA A 222 43.69 -37.06 -24.78
C ALA A 222 43.31 -35.79 -25.57
N GLU A 223 42.63 -35.94 -26.70
CA GLU A 223 42.17 -34.82 -27.50
C GLU A 223 41.07 -34.00 -26.81
N ALA A 224 40.12 -34.69 -26.15
CA ALA A 224 39.10 -34.02 -25.36
C ALA A 224 39.72 -33.27 -24.17
N ASP A 225 40.73 -33.84 -23.52
CA ASP A 225 41.43 -33.21 -22.41
C ASP A 225 42.24 -31.97 -22.83
N GLU A 226 42.89 -32.00 -24.00
CA GLU A 226 43.56 -30.81 -24.57
C GLU A 226 42.57 -29.69 -24.88
N PHE A 227 41.41 -30.03 -25.46
CA PHE A 227 40.36 -29.04 -25.72
C PHE A 227 39.83 -28.44 -24.42
N ARG A 228 39.56 -29.26 -23.39
CA ARG A 228 39.10 -28.79 -22.07
C ARG A 228 40.10 -27.84 -21.43
N LYS A 229 41.40 -28.16 -21.52
CA LYS A 229 42.47 -27.31 -21.01
C LYS A 229 42.50 -25.95 -21.74
N ASN A 230 42.53 -25.95 -23.06
CA ASN A 230 42.60 -24.73 -23.86
C ASN A 230 41.34 -23.86 -23.69
N PHE A 231 40.17 -24.49 -23.63
CA PHE A 231 38.89 -23.81 -23.40
C PHE A 231 38.83 -23.13 -22.03
N ASN A 232 39.34 -23.80 -20.99
CA ASN A 232 39.40 -23.23 -19.65
C ASN A 232 40.42 -22.07 -19.56
N GLU A 233 41.55 -22.17 -20.26
CA GLU A 233 42.53 -21.07 -20.36
C GLU A 233 41.94 -19.84 -21.08
N GLN A 234 41.07 -20.04 -22.08
CA GLN A 234 40.46 -18.95 -22.86
C GLN A 234 39.22 -18.33 -22.20
N TYR A 235 38.38 -19.14 -21.54
CA TYR A 235 37.06 -18.72 -21.06
C TYR A 235 36.87 -18.82 -19.54
N GLY A 236 37.86 -19.32 -18.80
CA GLY A 236 37.84 -19.42 -17.34
C GLY A 236 36.78 -20.39 -16.79
N ARG A 237 36.26 -21.29 -17.63
CA ARG A 237 35.29 -22.33 -17.25
C ARG A 237 35.53 -23.61 -18.05
N GLU A 238 35.00 -24.73 -17.56
CA GLU A 238 34.95 -25.95 -18.36
C GLU A 238 33.97 -25.83 -19.55
N PRO A 239 34.29 -26.46 -20.69
CA PRO A 239 33.35 -26.55 -21.79
C PRO A 239 32.16 -27.45 -21.43
N SER A 240 30.98 -27.08 -21.91
CA SER A 240 29.79 -27.92 -21.85
C SER A 240 29.93 -29.15 -22.78
N SER A 241 29.10 -30.16 -22.55
CA SER A 241 29.05 -31.34 -23.42
C SER A 241 28.73 -30.99 -24.88
N GLY A 242 27.92 -29.94 -25.11
CA GLY A 242 27.63 -29.42 -26.44
C GLY A 242 28.87 -28.79 -27.10
N GLU A 243 29.67 -28.03 -26.36
CA GLU A 243 30.88 -27.39 -26.89
C GLU A 243 31.97 -28.41 -27.25
N LEU A 244 32.11 -29.46 -26.44
CA LEU A 244 32.97 -30.62 -26.75
C LEU A 244 32.52 -31.36 -28.00
N GLN A 245 31.20 -31.59 -28.13
CA GLN A 245 30.63 -32.24 -29.31
C GLN A 245 30.84 -31.41 -30.58
N MET A 246 30.69 -30.08 -30.49
CA MET A 246 30.88 -29.19 -31.64
C MET A 246 32.35 -29.11 -32.09
N ASP A 247 33.32 -29.15 -31.16
CA ASP A 247 34.74 -29.22 -31.53
C ASP A 247 35.06 -30.53 -32.27
N TRP A 248 34.57 -31.66 -31.74
CA TRP A 248 34.75 -32.96 -32.39
C TRP A 248 34.16 -32.97 -33.80
N LEU A 249 32.93 -32.47 -33.96
CA LEU A 249 32.28 -32.37 -35.28
C LEU A 249 33.05 -31.49 -36.26
N ARG A 250 33.65 -30.38 -35.80
CA ARG A 250 34.45 -29.48 -36.64
C ARG A 250 35.74 -30.17 -37.11
N LYS A 251 36.41 -30.91 -36.23
CA LYS A 251 37.63 -31.65 -36.58
C LYS A 251 37.38 -32.81 -37.55
N GLN A 252 36.20 -33.42 -37.48
CA GLN A 252 35.76 -34.40 -38.48
C GLN A 252 35.32 -33.75 -39.81
N GLY A 253 35.35 -32.41 -39.93
CA GLY A 253 34.94 -31.68 -41.13
C GLY A 253 33.42 -31.70 -41.38
N ILE A 254 32.63 -32.10 -40.39
CA ILE A 254 31.17 -32.23 -40.48
C ILE A 254 30.50 -30.86 -40.37
N VAL A 255 31.06 -29.98 -39.54
CA VAL A 255 30.59 -28.61 -39.34
C VAL A 255 31.73 -27.65 -39.65
N LYS A 256 31.46 -26.58 -40.43
CA LYS A 256 32.45 -25.53 -40.74
C LYS A 256 32.45 -24.46 -39.66
#